data_AF-A0A7W0LSX6-F1
#
_entry.id   AF-A0A7W0LSX6-F1
#
_cell.length_a   1.000
_cell.length_b   1.000
_cell.length_c   1.000
_cell.angle_alpha   90.00
_cell.angle_beta   90.00
_cell.angle_gamma   90.00
#
_symmetry.space_group_name_H-M   'P 1'
#
loop_
_entity.id
_entity.type
_entity.pdbx_description
1 polymer ?
#
loop_
_entity_poly.entity_id
_entity_poly.type
_entity_poly.pdbx_seq_one_letter_code
_entity_poly.pdbx_strand_id
1 'polypeptide(L)' 'MVRPTSFRLPEELLARLDEEGRTAGSSLSALVVSLLDEGLKTRRFPGIAYRPGPTGRRAGLVAGPDVWEVVRDLRRTE' A
#
# COMPACT_ATOMS: atom_id res chain seq x y z
N MET A 1 16.64 -3.82 -9.59
CA MET A 1 17.06 -5.22 -9.38
C MET A 1 16.33 -5.73 -8.14
N VAL A 2 15.70 -6.91 -8.20
CA VAL A 2 15.03 -7.52 -7.02
C VAL A 2 16.01 -8.48 -6.36
N ARG A 3 16.10 -8.45 -5.02
CA ARG A 3 16.90 -9.39 -4.23
C ARG A 3 16.00 -10.11 -3.22
N PRO A 4 16.02 -11.45 -3.15
CA PRO A 4 15.24 -12.19 -2.16
C PRO A 4 15.72 -11.86 -0.75
N THR A 5 14.77 -11.67 0.17
CA THR A 5 15.03 -11.42 1.59
C THR A 5 14.13 -12.33 2.40
N SER A 6 14.73 -13.13 3.30
CA SER A 6 14.00 -14.03 4.18
C SER A 6 13.72 -13.37 5.52
N PHE A 7 12.46 -13.42 5.96
CA PHE A 7 12.03 -12.95 7.27
C PHE A 7 11.48 -14.12 8.08
N ARG A 8 11.71 -14.11 9.39
CA ARG A 8 10.97 -14.97 10.31
C ARG A 8 9.73 -14.20 10.74
N LEU A 9 8.56 -14.71 10.38
CA LEU A 9 7.28 -14.13 10.73
C LEU A 9 6.58 -15.07 11.73
N PRO A 10 5.95 -14.52 12.79
CA PRO A 10 5.08 -15.32 13.65
C PRO A 10 3.96 -15.98 12.83
N GLU A 11 3.54 -17.18 13.24
CA GLU A 11 2.50 -17.95 12.55
C GLU A 11 1.19 -17.15 12.45
N GLU A 12 0.84 -16.43 13.51
CA GLU A 12 -0.36 -15.60 13.57
C GLU A 12 -0.29 -14.43 12.59
N LEU A 13 0.89 -13.88 12.33
CA LEU A 13 1.09 -12.83 11.34
C LEU A 13 0.96 -13.40 9.92
N LEU A 14 1.54 -14.57 9.66
CA LEU A 14 1.40 -15.26 8.39
C LEU A 14 -0.06 -15.56 8.07
N ALA A 15 -0.81 -16.11 9.02
CA ALA A 15 -2.22 -16.40 8.86
C ALA A 15 -3.05 -15.14 8.51
N ARG A 16 -2.75 -14.00 9.15
CA ARG A 16 -3.40 -12.72 8.84
C ARG A 16 -3.05 -12.20 7.45
N LEU A 17 -1.78 -12.30 7.05
CA LEU A 17 -1.35 -11.89 5.71
C LEU A 17 -1.95 -12.77 4.61
N ASP A 18 -2.10 -14.07 4.85
CA ASP A 18 -2.74 -14.98 3.90
C ASP A 18 -4.24 -14.68 3.74
N GLU A 19 -4.94 -14.36 4.83
CA GLU A 19 -6.35 -13.93 4.79
C GLU A 19 -6.51 -12.63 4.00
N GLU A 20 -5.67 -11.64 4.29
CA GLU A 20 -5.70 -10.36 3.60
C GLU A 20 -5.34 -10.50 2.12
N GLY A 21 -4.36 -11.35 1.79
CA GLY A 21 -3.96 -11.64 0.41
C GLY A 21 -5.09 -12.27 -0.40
N ARG A 22 -5.79 -13.25 0.18
CA ARG A 22 -6.99 -13.86 -0.43
C ARG A 22 -8.09 -12.83 -0.67
N THR A 23 -8.37 -11.98 0.31
CA THR A 23 -9.37 -10.91 0.19
C THR A 23 -9.01 -9.91 -0.90
N ALA A 24 -7.71 -9.59 -1.04
CA ALA A 24 -7.20 -8.65 -2.02
C ALA A 24 -6.96 -9.28 -3.42
N GLY A 25 -7.10 -10.59 -3.57
CA GLY A 25 -6.76 -11.31 -4.80
C GLY A 25 -5.27 -11.24 -5.17
N SER A 26 -4.39 -11.10 -4.18
CA SER A 26 -2.93 -10.97 -4.37
C SER A 26 -2.17 -12.14 -3.72
N SER A 27 -0.98 -12.44 -4.24
CA SER A 27 -0.10 -13.40 -3.56
C SER A 27 0.43 -12.81 -2.25
N LEU A 28 0.76 -13.68 -1.29
CA LEU A 28 1.38 -13.28 -0.02
C LEU A 28 2.62 -12.39 -0.23
N SER A 29 3.48 -12.76 -1.18
CA SER A 29 4.70 -12.00 -1.48
C SER A 29 4.39 -10.60 -2.04
N ALA A 30 3.40 -10.49 -2.93
CA ALA A 30 2.98 -9.20 -3.49
C ALA A 30 2.38 -8.30 -2.40
N LEU A 31 1.54 -8.87 -1.52
CA LEU A 31 0.97 -8.15 -0.38
C LEU A 31 2.05 -7.63 0.56
N VAL A 32 3.00 -8.48 0.98
CA VAL A 32 4.09 -8.09 1.89
C VAL A 32 4.93 -6.96 1.29
N VAL A 33 5.28 -7.05 0.01
CA VAL A 33 6.05 -5.99 -0.66
C VAL A 33 5.25 -4.68 -0.68
N SER A 34 3.95 -4.73 -0.99
CA SER A 34 3.08 -3.54 -0.96
C SER A 34 3.03 -2.93 0.43
N LEU A 35 2.74 -3.73 1.46
CA LEU A 35 2.63 -3.26 2.84
C LEU A 35 3.93 -2.65 3.36
N LEU A 36 5.09 -3.21 3.00
CA LEU A 36 6.40 -2.65 3.36
C LEU A 36 6.64 -1.29 2.69
N ASP A 37 6.38 -1.18 1.39
CA ASP A 37 6.52 0.08 0.65
C ASP A 37 5.55 1.16 1.16
N GLU A 38 4.28 0.79 1.37
CA GLU A 38 3.26 1.65 1.95
C GLU A 38 3.65 2.11 3.35
N GLY A 39 4.09 1.19 4.21
CA GLY A 39 4.53 1.49 5.57
C GLY A 39 5.70 2.48 5.61
N LEU A 40 6.69 2.31 4.73
CA LEU A 40 7.80 3.26 4.61
C LEU A 40 7.32 4.64 4.14
N LYS A 41 6.39 4.69 3.18
CA LYS A 41 5.84 5.94 2.66
C LYS A 41 4.97 6.66 3.69
N THR A 42 4.10 5.97 4.42
CA THR A 42 3.29 6.56 5.49
C THR A 42 4.15 7.05 6.65
N ARG A 43 5.26 6.37 6.97
CA ARG A 43 6.24 6.90 7.95
C ARG A 43 6.90 8.20 7.49
N ARG A 44 7.21 8.31 6.20
CA ARG A 44 7.79 9.53 5.61
C ARG A 44 6.76 10.64 5.44
N PHE A 45 5.51 10.29 5.18
CA PHE A 45 4.42 11.20 4.89
C PHE A 45 3.20 10.85 5.78
N PRO A 46 3.16 11.32 7.04
CA PRO A 46 2.11 10.94 7.99
C PRO A 46 0.68 11.30 7.56
N GLY A 47 0.54 12.26 6.62
CA GLY A 47 -0.75 12.63 6.04
C GLY A 47 -1.26 11.69 4.94
N ILE A 48 -0.47 10.68 4.53
CA ILE A 48 -0.81 9.74 3.46
C ILE A 48 -1.29 8.40 4.05
N ALA A 49 -2.46 7.97 3.58
CA ALA A 49 -3.02 6.65 3.80
C ALA A 49 -3.22 5.91 2.47
N TYR A 50 -3.23 4.57 2.52
CA TYR A 50 -3.47 3.71 1.37
C TYR A 50 -4.83 3.03 1.45
N ARG A 51 -5.61 3.13 0.37
CA ARG A 51 -6.99 2.64 0.28
C ARG A 51 -7.15 1.64 -0.87
N PRO A 52 -8.03 0.62 -0.75
CA PRO A 52 -8.37 -0.24 -1.88
C PRO A 52 -8.97 0.56 -3.04
N GLY A 53 -8.68 0.15 -4.27
CA GLY A 53 -9.22 0.76 -5.48
C GLY A 53 -9.30 -0.24 -6.64
N PRO A 54 -10.06 0.09 -7.71
CA PRO A 54 -10.28 -0.80 -8.85
C PRO A 54 -9.00 -1.27 -9.56
N THR A 55 -7.95 -0.46 -9.48
CA THR A 55 -6.65 -0.72 -10.11
C THR A 55 -5.58 -1.07 -9.08
N GLY A 56 -5.99 -1.60 -7.92
CA GLY A 56 -5.14 -1.83 -6.77
C GLY A 56 -5.19 -0.69 -5.74
N ARG A 57 -4.29 -0.77 -4.76
CA ARG A 57 -4.22 0.17 -3.63
C ARG A 57 -3.70 1.53 -4.09
N ARG A 58 -4.30 2.61 -3.57
CA ARG A 58 -4.01 4.00 -3.97
C ARG A 58 -3.65 4.86 -2.76
N ALA A 59 -2.68 5.74 -2.93
CA ALA A 59 -2.31 6.73 -1.93
C ALA A 59 -3.33 7.89 -1.93
N GLY A 60 -3.79 8.28 -0.76
CA GLY A 60 -4.68 9.42 -0.54
C GLY A 60 -4.37 10.13 0.77
N LEU A 61 -4.94 11.33 0.93
CA LEU A 61 -4.85 12.06 2.18
C LEU A 61 -5.78 11.41 3.23
N VAL A 62 -5.34 11.32 4.49
CA VAL A 62 -6.05 10.65 5.61
C VAL A 62 -7.52 11.07 5.73
N ALA A 63 -7.83 12.33 5.42
CA ALA A 63 -9.19 12.87 5.36
C ALA A 63 -9.40 13.70 4.09
N GLY A 64 -9.00 13.17 2.94
CA GLY A 64 -9.04 13.92 1.70
C GLY A 64 -8.98 13.10 0.42
N PRO A 65 -8.77 13.80 -0.71
CA PRO A 65 -8.74 13.19 -2.03
C PRO A 65 -7.56 12.22 -2.17
N ASP A 66 -7.62 11.39 -3.21
CA ASP A 66 -6.45 10.64 -3.64
C ASP A 66 -5.33 11.60 -4.08
N VAL A 67 -4.07 11.18 -3.90
CA VAL A 67 -2.91 11.99 -4.29
C VAL A 67 -2.92 12.30 -5.80
N TRP A 68 -3.44 11.39 -6.63
CA TRP A 68 -3.53 11.61 -8.08
C TRP A 68 -4.54 12.71 -8.42
N GLU A 69 -5.61 12.88 -7.65
CA GLU A 69 -6.60 13.95 -7.86
C GLU A 69 -5.96 15.30 -7.58
N VAL A 70 -5.20 15.40 -6.49
CA VAL A 70 -4.43 16.61 -6.14
C VAL A 70 -3.45 16.97 -7.26
N VAL A 71 -2.66 16.01 -7.75
CA VAL A 71 -1.70 16.25 -8.84
C VAL A 71 -2.40 16.65 -10.14
N ARG A 72 -3.51 15.99 -10.49
CA ARG A 72 -4.31 16.32 -11.67
C ARG A 72 -4.83 17.75 -11.59
N ASP A 73 -5.37 18.15 -10.44
CA ASP A 73 -6.01 19.45 -10.29
C ASP A 73 -4.98 20.60 -10.21
N LEU A 74 -3.81 20.36 -9.60
CA LEU A 74 -2.69 21.32 -9.64
C LEU A 74 -2.19 21.57 -11.08
N ARG A 75 -2.12 20.53 -11.91
CA ARG A 75 -1.73 20.67 -13.33
C ARG A 75 -2.74 21.43 -14.18
N ARG A 76 -3.97 21.63 -13.71
CA ARG A 76 -5.01 22.41 -14.41
C ARG A 76 -4.97 23.89 -14.04
N THR A 77 -4.34 24.22 -12.91
CA THR A 77 -4.21 25.61 -12.44
C THR A 77 -2.95 26.30 -12.95
N GLU A 78 -2.01 25.54 -13.54
CA GLU A 78 -0.87 26.05 -14.32
C GLU A 78 -1.26 26.30 -15.78
#